data_AF-A0AAP5M9X9-F1
#
_entry.id   AF-A0AAP5M9X9-F1
#
_cell.length_a   1.000
_cell.length_b   1.000
_cell.length_c   1.000
_cell.angle_alpha   90.00
_cell.angle_beta   90.00
_cell.angle_gamma   90.00
#
_symmetry.space_group_name_H-M   'P 1'
#
loop_
_entity.id
_entity.type
_entity.pdbx_description
1 polymer ?
#
loop_
_entity_poly.entity_id
_entity_poly.type
_entity_poly.pdbx_seq_one_letter_code
_entity_poly.pdbx_strand_id
1 'polypeptide(L)'
;MRVAFRKHHRLIAITVCIPLMITAITGIAITFTDQWFHQNDLTGFLLQIHTFQIFGLSAFLPIFNGLGLIGLILTGLSMTGLFSQRRKPKQRSELP
;
A
#
# COMPACT_ATOMS: atom_id res chain seq x y z
N MET A 1 -6.59 11.63 -20.88
CA MET A 1 -5.43 11.40 -19.97
C MET A 1 -5.79 10.76 -18.62
N ARG A 2 -6.98 10.96 -18.02
CA ARG A 2 -7.35 10.40 -16.70
C ARG A 2 -7.46 8.86 -16.59
N VAL A 3 -7.66 8.15 -17.71
CA VAL A 3 -7.82 6.68 -17.71
C VAL A 3 -6.48 5.95 -17.64
N ALA A 4 -5.44 6.48 -18.28
CA ALA A 4 -4.09 5.89 -18.26
C ALA A 4 -3.50 5.92 -16.84
N PHE A 5 -3.70 7.02 -16.11
CA PHE A 5 -3.32 7.11 -14.70
C PHE A 5 -3.99 6.01 -13.87
N ARG A 6 -5.29 5.73 -14.08
CA ARG A 6 -6.02 4.66 -13.36
C ARG A 6 -5.46 3.27 -13.62
N LYS A 7 -5.05 2.96 -14.86
CA LYS A 7 -4.39 1.68 -15.18
C LYS A 7 -3.03 1.55 -14.48
N HIS A 8 -2.21 2.60 -14.51
CA HIS A 8 -0.88 2.58 -13.86
C HIS A 8 -0.99 2.50 -12.34
N HIS A 9 -1.89 3.30 -11.73
CA HIS A 9 -2.15 3.23 -10.29
C HIS A 9 -2.59 1.83 -9.88
N ARG A 10 -3.50 1.18 -10.64
CA ARG A 10 -3.95 -0.18 -10.33
C ARG A 10 -2.81 -1.21 -10.37
N LEU A 11 -1.90 -1.10 -11.34
CA LEU A 11 -0.75 -2.02 -11.44
C LEU A 11 0.22 -1.83 -10.27
N ILE A 12 0.58 -0.58 -9.97
CA ILE A 12 1.47 -0.23 -8.86
C ILE A 12 0.81 -0.61 -7.54
N ALA A 13 -0.49 -0.33 -7.39
CA ALA A 13 -1.30 -0.71 -6.24
C ALA A 13 -1.21 -2.21 -5.96
N ILE A 14 -1.48 -3.05 -6.95
CA ILE A 14 -1.42 -4.50 -6.78
C ILE A 14 0.02 -4.94 -6.43
N THR A 15 1.01 -4.41 -7.13
CA THR A 15 2.42 -4.80 -6.96
C THR A 15 2.96 -4.45 -5.56
N VAL A 16 2.56 -3.30 -5.01
CA VAL A 16 3.00 -2.83 -3.68
C VAL A 16 2.11 -3.37 -2.56
N CYS A 17 0.81 -3.55 -2.81
CA CYS A 17 -0.11 -4.02 -1.78
C CYS A 17 0.14 -5.48 -1.39
N ILE A 18 0.58 -6.33 -2.31
CA ILE A 18 0.96 -7.72 -2.03
C ILE A 18 2.06 -7.81 -0.94
N PRO A 19 3.26 -7.22 -1.14
CA PRO A 19 4.31 -7.27 -0.13
C PRO A 19 3.90 -6.52 1.15
N LEU A 20 3.14 -5.42 1.06
CA LEU A 20 2.58 -4.75 2.26
C LEU A 20 1.71 -5.69 3.09
N MET A 21 0.76 -6.41 2.47
CA MET A 21 -0.10 -7.36 3.18
C MET A 21 0.71 -8.47 3.84
N ILE A 22 1.71 -9.02 3.14
CA ILE A 22 2.59 -10.04 3.71
C ILE A 22 3.32 -9.48 4.93
N THR A 23 3.91 -8.29 4.84
CA THR A 23 4.60 -7.66 5.97
C THR A 23 3.66 -7.35 7.14
N ALA A 24 2.42 -6.95 6.88
CA ALA A 24 1.43 -6.69 7.91
C ALA A 24 0.99 -7.99 8.62
N ILE A 25 0.66 -9.04 7.85
CA ILE A 25 0.25 -10.34 8.39
C ILE A 25 1.38 -10.96 9.21
N THR A 26 2.61 -10.96 8.68
CA THR A 26 3.77 -11.48 9.40
C THR A 26 4.09 -10.65 10.63
N GLY A 27 3.98 -9.33 10.57
CA GLY A 27 4.16 -8.46 11.75
C GLY A 27 3.17 -8.77 12.88
N ILE A 28 1.89 -8.95 12.53
CA ILE A 28 0.86 -9.39 13.49
C ILE A 28 1.20 -10.78 14.04
N ALA A 29 1.56 -11.72 13.17
CA ALA A 29 1.91 -13.09 13.56
C ALA A 29 3.12 -13.14 14.50
N ILE A 30 4.15 -12.30 14.27
CA ILE A 30 5.31 -12.14 15.15
C ILE A 30 4.84 -11.72 16.55
N THR A 31 3.97 -10.71 16.65
CA THR A 31 3.45 -10.27 17.96
C THR A 31 2.68 -11.40 18.66
N PHE A 32 1.91 -12.19 17.92
CA PHE A 32 1.23 -13.36 18.49
C PHE A 32 2.22 -14.43 18.96
N THR A 33 3.20 -14.84 18.14
CA THR A 33 4.15 -15.91 18.52
C THR A 33 5.08 -15.49 19.65
N ASP A 34 5.49 -14.23 19.66
CA ASP A 34 6.38 -13.66 20.66
C ASP A 34 5.66 -13.44 21.99
N GLN A 35 4.53 -12.73 21.99
CA GLN A 35 3.88 -12.33 23.24
C GLN A 35 2.95 -13.40 23.83
N TRP A 36 2.30 -14.21 22.99
CA TRP A 36 1.33 -15.20 23.50
C TRP A 36 1.99 -16.55 23.68
N PHE A 37 2.74 -17.01 22.67
CA PHE A 37 3.32 -18.35 22.67
C PHE A 37 4.76 -18.40 23.23
N HIS A 38 5.44 -17.26 23.39
CA HIS A 38 6.83 -17.17 23.85
C HIS A 38 7.79 -18.10 23.06
N GLN A 39 7.47 -18.36 21.79
CA GLN A 39 8.25 -19.26 20.94
C GLN A 39 9.28 -18.48 20.13
N ASN A 40 10.44 -18.27 20.73
CA ASN A 40 11.54 -17.49 20.14
C ASN A 40 12.01 -18.02 18.77
N ASP A 41 12.02 -19.34 18.57
CA ASP A 41 12.44 -19.95 17.31
C ASP A 41 11.47 -19.64 16.16
N LEU A 42 10.17 -19.77 16.43
CA LEU A 42 9.11 -19.40 15.47
C LEU A 42 9.11 -17.90 15.22
N THR A 43 9.25 -17.08 16.25
CA THR A 43 9.39 -15.62 16.12
C THR A 43 10.58 -15.24 15.24
N GLY A 44 11.75 -15.89 15.41
CA GLY A 44 12.93 -15.68 14.59
C GLY A 44 12.71 -16.08 13.12
N PHE A 45 12.05 -17.21 12.87
CA PHE A 45 11.68 -17.64 11.51
C PHE A 45 10.70 -16.67 10.85
N LEU A 46 9.67 -16.23 11.58
CA LEU A 46 8.71 -15.24 11.10
C LEU A 46 9.39 -13.89 10.83
N LEU A 47 10.36 -13.46 11.64
CA LEU A 47 11.16 -12.25 11.41
C LEU A 47 11.98 -12.35 10.13
N GLN A 48 12.57 -13.51 9.83
CA GLN A 48 13.30 -13.73 8.58
C GLN A 48 12.38 -13.65 7.35
N ILE A 49 11.14 -14.14 7.46
CA ILE A 49 10.13 -14.00 6.39
C ILE A 49 9.65 -12.56 6.28
N HIS A 50 9.33 -11.91 7.41
CA HIS A 50 8.84 -10.54 7.48
C HIS A 50 9.80 -9.54 6.83
N THR A 51 11.09 -9.71 7.12
CA THR A 51 12.16 -8.90 6.53
C THR A 51 12.64 -9.45 5.19
N PHE A 52 12.17 -10.62 4.74
CA PHE A 52 12.73 -11.31 3.56
C PHE A 52 14.26 -11.48 3.64
N GLN A 53 14.80 -11.60 4.85
CA GLN A 53 16.23 -11.78 5.09
C GLN A 53 16.76 -13.06 4.41
N ILE A 54 15.89 -14.05 4.19
CA ILE A 54 16.19 -15.26 3.41
C ILE A 54 16.71 -14.99 1.99
N PHE A 55 16.37 -13.85 1.40
CA PHE A 55 16.83 -13.43 0.06
C PHE A 55 17.92 -12.34 0.10
N GLY A 56 18.39 -11.94 1.29
CA GLY A 56 19.36 -10.86 1.46
C GLY A 56 18.82 -9.46 1.13
N LEU A 57 17.49 -9.33 0.99
CA LEU A 57 16.80 -8.10 0.57
C LEU A 57 16.16 -7.35 1.74
N SER A 58 16.70 -7.51 2.95
CA SER A 58 16.10 -7.04 4.20
C SER A 58 15.88 -5.53 4.28
N ALA A 59 16.73 -4.73 3.63
CA ALA A 59 16.55 -3.30 3.52
C ALA A 59 15.69 -2.87 2.32
N PHE A 60 15.65 -3.68 1.26
CA PHE A 60 15.00 -3.31 0.00
C PHE A 60 13.47 -3.30 0.13
N LEU A 61 12.90 -4.34 0.74
CA LEU A 61 11.46 -4.50 0.86
C LEU A 61 10.78 -3.43 1.72
N PRO A 62 11.31 -3.05 2.91
CA PRO A 62 10.74 -1.95 3.69
C PRO A 62 10.78 -0.61 2.95
N ILE A 63 11.88 -0.32 2.23
CA ILE A 63 12.00 0.90 1.42
C ILE A 63 11.00 0.88 0.26
N PHE A 64 10.88 -0.26 -0.44
CA PHE A 64 9.92 -0.45 -1.52
C PHE A 64 8.47 -0.33 -1.03
N ASN A 65 8.13 -0.93 0.10
CA ASN A 65 6.81 -0.83 0.73
C ASN A 65 6.51 0.61 1.15
N GLY A 66 7.47 1.33 1.76
CA GLY A 66 7.30 2.72 2.17
C GLY A 66 7.10 3.68 0.99
N LEU A 67 7.98 3.63 0.00
CA LEU A 67 7.87 4.44 -1.22
C LEU A 67 6.62 4.09 -2.03
N GLY A 68 6.33 2.80 -2.16
CA GLY A 68 5.14 2.32 -2.83
C GLY A 68 3.87 2.81 -2.14
N LEU A 69 3.81 2.75 -0.80
CA LEU A 69 2.67 3.25 -0.02
C LEU A 69 2.47 4.75 -0.19
N ILE A 70 3.55 5.54 -0.10
CA ILE A 70 3.50 7.00 -0.34
C ILE A 70 2.99 7.27 -1.77
N GLY A 71 3.54 6.57 -2.77
CA GLY A 71 3.12 6.67 -4.16
C GLY A 71 1.63 6.34 -4.35
N LEU A 72 1.16 5.26 -3.71
CA LEU A 72 -0.24 4.85 -3.69
C LEU A 72 -1.16 5.91 -3.08
N ILE A 73 -0.76 6.48 -1.95
CA ILE A 73 -1.55 7.52 -1.26
C ILE A 73 -1.63 8.77 -2.14
N LEU A 74 -0.50 9.26 -2.66
CA LEU A 74 -0.46 10.46 -3.51
C LEU A 74 -1.28 10.27 -4.80
N THR A 75 -1.11 9.13 -5.48
CA THR A 75 -1.84 8.84 -6.72
C THR A 75 -3.31 8.54 -6.48
N GLY A 76 -3.65 7.86 -5.38
CA GLY A 76 -5.03 7.60 -4.96
C GLY A 76 -5.77 8.89 -4.63
N LEU A 77 -5.18 9.76 -3.81
CA LEU A 77 -5.73 11.09 -3.46
C LEU A 77 -5.94 11.99 -4.68
N SER A 78 -5.00 11.95 -5.64
CA SER A 78 -5.13 12.67 -6.91
C SER A 78 -6.37 12.21 -7.73
N MET A 79 -6.77 10.95 -7.58
CA MET A 79 -7.90 10.36 -8.32
C MET A 79 -9.26 10.47 -7.63
N THR A 80 -9.31 10.41 -6.29
CA THR A 80 -10.57 10.49 -5.53
C THR A 80 -11.27 11.84 -5.66
N GLY A 81 -10.59 12.85 -6.21
CA GLY A 81 -11.23 14.14 -6.47
C GLY A 81 -11.55 14.90 -5.18
N LEU A 82 -10.85 14.62 -4.07
CA LEU A 82 -10.90 15.45 -2.86
C LEU A 82 -10.54 16.91 -3.16
N PHE A 83 -9.71 17.15 -4.17
CA PHE A 83 -9.37 18.47 -4.73
C PHE A 83 -10.21 18.87 -5.96
N SER A 84 -11.15 18.04 -6.40
CA SER A 84 -12.07 18.40 -7.48
C SER A 84 -13.09 19.38 -6.92
N GLN A 85 -12.73 20.67 -6.93
CA GLN A 85 -13.68 21.77 -6.80
C GLN A 85 -14.96 21.39 -7.52
N ARG A 86 -16.06 21.44 -6.76
CA ARG A 86 -17.44 21.29 -7.22
C ARG A 86 -17.53 21.89 -8.62
N ARG A 87 -17.67 21.05 -9.65
CA ARG A 87 -18.06 21.55 -10.97
C ARG A 87 -19.39 22.23 -10.74
N LYS A 88 -19.39 23.57 -10.73
CA LYS A 88 -20.62 24.35 -10.73
C LYS A 88 -21.48 23.78 -11.84
N PRO A 89 -22.73 23.34 -11.56
CA PRO A 89 -23.62 22.95 -12.63
C PRO A 89 -23.73 24.16 -13.54
N LYS A 90 -23.36 23.97 -14.82
CA LYS A 90 -23.52 24.99 -15.86
C LYS A 90 -25.01 25.23 -15.94
N GLN A 91 -25.46 26.29 -15.26
CA GLN A 91 -26.81 26.78 -15.28
C GLN A 91 -27.17 26.95 -16.75
N ARG A 92 -28.05 26.06 -17.26
CA ARG A 92 -28.68 26.23 -18.55
C ARG A 92 -29.73 27.32 -18.35
N SER A 93 -29.26 28.57 -18.25
CA SER A 93 -30.10 29.73 -18.48
C SER A 93 -30.39 29.75 -19.97
N GLU A 94 -31.66 29.48 -20.30
CA GLU A 94 -32.51 30.29 -21.18
C GLU A 94 -31.90 30.62 -22.56
N LEU A 95 -32.56 30.30 -23.66
CA LEU A 95 -33.67 31.08 -24.25
C LEU A 95 -34.08 30.38 -25.57
N PRO A 96 -35.18 30.76 -26.25
CA PRO A 96 -36.37 31.51 -25.82
C PRO A 96 -37.65 30.65 -25.84
#